data_AF-A0A2J7WII2-F1
#
_entry.id   AF-A0A2J7WII2-F1
#
_cell.length_a   1.000
_cell.length_b   1.000
_cell.length_c   1.000
_cell.angle_alpha   90.00
_cell.angle_beta   90.00
_cell.angle_gamma   90.00
#
_symmetry.space_group_name_H-M   'P 1'
#
loop_
_entity.id
_entity.type
_entity.pdbx_description
1 polymer ?
#
loop_
_entity_poly.entity_id
_entity_poly.type
_entity_poly.pdbx_seq_one_letter_code
_entity_poly.pdbx_strand_id
1 'polypeptide(L)' 'MKLPPAVLRVLADRGIRKPTQIQMQGLPVALSGRDMIGIANTGSGKTLVFALPMVLIAL' A
#
# COMPACT_ATOMS: atom_id res chain seq x y z
N MET A 1 -6.73 7.38 5.73
CA MET A 1 -7.16 6.01 5.37
C MET A 1 -7.16 5.15 6.64
N LYS A 2 -8.22 4.38 6.91
CA LYS A 2 -8.24 3.41 8.02
C LYS A 2 -7.98 2.01 7.44
N LEU A 3 -6.94 1.34 7.94
CA LEU A 3 -6.63 -0.05 7.60
C LEU A 3 -7.12 -0.98 8.74
N PRO A 4 -7.48 -2.24 8.45
CA PRO A 4 -7.82 -3.20 9.49
C PRO A 4 -6.68 -3.35 10.53
N PRO A 5 -6.98 -3.48 11.84
CA PRO A 5 -5.95 -3.60 12.88
C PRO A 5 -4.97 -4.76 12.65
N ALA A 6 -5.45 -5.89 12.13
CA ALA A 6 -4.61 -7.05 11.81
C ALA A 6 -3.53 -6.71 10.76
N VAL A 7 -3.90 -5.94 9.74
CA VAL A 7 -2.97 -5.48 8.70
C VAL A 7 -1.94 -4.53 9.29
N LEU A 8 -2.38 -3.56 10.10
CA LEU A 8 -1.47 -2.61 10.75
C LEU A 8 -0.45 -3.33 11.66
N ARG A 9 -0.88 -4.36 12.39
CA ARG A 9 0.01 -5.20 13.21
C ARG A 9 1.07 -5.89 12.35
N VAL A 10 0.67 -6.57 11.28
CA VAL A 10 1.62 -7.26 10.39
C VAL A 10 2.60 -6.29 9.73
N LEU A 11 2.13 -5.11 9.30
CA LEU A 11 3.00 -4.07 8.74
C LEU A 11 4.03 -3.60 9.79
N ALA A 12 3.60 -3.37 11.03
CA ALA A 12 4.47 -2.96 12.12
C ALA A 12 5.51 -4.04 12.46
N ASP A 13 5.11 -5.32 12.52
CA ASP A 13 5.98 -6.47 12.79
C ASP A 13 7.06 -6.61 11.68
N ARG A 14 6.74 -6.21 10.45
CA ARG A 14 7.67 -6.15 9.32
C ARG A 14 8.49 -4.85 9.27
N GLY A 15 8.38 -3.98 10.26
CA GLY A 15 9.09 -2.70 10.33
C GLY A 15 8.51 -1.58 9.45
N ILE A 16 7.35 -1.80 8.82
CA ILE A 16 6.69 -0.81 7.96
C ILE A 16 5.83 0.09 8.84
N ARG A 17 6.46 1.14 9.39
CA ARG A 17 5.82 2.07 10.33
C ARG A 17 5.21 3.29 9.68
N LYS A 18 5.76 3.72 8.54
CA LYS A 18 5.31 4.89 7.78
C LYS A 18 5.35 4.56 6.29
N PRO A 19 4.36 5.03 5.50
CA PRO A 19 4.38 4.85 4.06
C PRO A 19 5.54 5.62 3.41
N THR A 20 6.09 5.07 2.34
CA THR A 20 7.03 5.78 1.46
C THR A 20 6.31 6.82 0.60
N GLN A 21 7.05 7.70 -0.09
CA GLN A 21 6.47 8.73 -0.98
C GLN A 21 5.54 8.12 -2.04
N ILE A 22 5.97 7.06 -2.72
CA ILE A 22 5.14 6.39 -3.73
C ILE A 22 3.91 5.70 -3.10
N GLN A 23 4.01 5.22 -1.86
CA GLN A 23 2.89 4.61 -1.15
C GLN A 23 1.86 5.66 -0.72
N MET A 24 2.29 6.84 -0.26
CA MET A 24 1.38 7.94 0.09
C MET A 24 0.56 8.43 -1.10
N GLN A 25 1.15 8.43 -2.30
CA GLN A 25 0.46 8.82 -3.52
C GLN A 25 -0.38 7.68 -4.11
N GLY A 26 0.18 6.46 -4.16
CA GLY A 26 -0.42 5.34 -4.87
C GLY A 26 -1.51 4.60 -4.08
N LEU A 27 -1.37 4.45 -2.76
CA LEU A 27 -2.36 3.71 -1.96
C LEU A 27 -3.76 4.34 -2.06
N PRO A 28 -3.94 5.66 -1.87
CA PRO A 28 -5.27 6.28 -2.02
C PRO A 28 -5.89 6.05 -3.40
N VAL A 29 -5.08 6.06 -4.47
CA VAL A 29 -5.56 5.83 -5.84
C VAL A 29 -6.00 4.37 -6.02
N ALA A 30 -5.14 3.40 -5.70
CA ALA A 30 -5.46 1.99 -5.85
C ALA A 30 -6.68 1.56 -5.00
N LEU A 31 -6.78 2.06 -3.77
CA LEU A 31 -7.87 1.73 -2.85
C LEU A 31 -9.18 2.43 -3.20
N SER A 32 -9.14 3.44 -4.08
CA SER A 32 -10.34 4.04 -4.67
C SER A 32 -10.90 3.24 -5.85
N GLY A 33 -10.28 2.10 -6.20
CA GLY A 33 -10.69 1.26 -7.34
C GLY A 33 -10.37 1.87 -8.70
N ARG A 34 -9.43 2.83 -8.76
CA ARG A 34 -9.00 3.44 -10.01
C ARG A 34 -7.73 2.79 -10.55
N ASP A 35 -7.67 2.68 -11.86
CA ASP A 35 -6.46 2.28 -12.58
C ASP A 35 -5.35 3.32 -12.42
N MET A 36 -4.11 2.84 -12.36
CA MET A 36 -2.93 3.64 -12.08
C MET A 36 -1.72 3.09 -12.82
N ILE A 37 -0.93 4.00 -13.41
CA ILE A 37 0.44 3.74 -13.85
C ILE A 37 1.38 4.37 -12.82
N GLY A 38 2.15 3.55 -12.10
CA GLY A 38 3.10 4.01 -11.08
C GLY A 38 4.54 4.01 -11.57
N ILE A 39 5.17 5.18 -11.66
CA ILE A 39 6.58 5.33 -12.05
C ILE A 39 7.40 5.71 -10.82
N ALA A 40 8.29 4.81 -10.39
CA ALA A 40 9.26 5.07 -9.31
C ALA A 40 10.43 4.09 -9.40
N ASN A 41 11.55 4.39 -8.75
CA ASN A 41 12.74 3.54 -8.74
C ASN A 41 12.49 2.18 -8.05
N THR A 42 13.32 1.17 -8.33
CA THR A 42 13.34 -0.08 -7.56
C THR A 42 13.63 0.18 -6.08
N GLY A 43 13.06 -0.60 -5.17
CA GLY A 43 13.20 -0.40 -3.73
C GLY A 43 12.36 0.74 -3.13
N SER A 44 11.64 1.53 -3.94
CA SER A 44 10.78 2.63 -3.45
C SER A 44 9.52 2.17 -2.69
N GLY A 45 9.20 0.87 -2.70
CA GLY A 45 8.03 0.32 -2.01
C GLY A 45 6.77 0.18 -2.87
N LYS A 46 6.89 0.25 -4.21
CA LYS A 46 5.79 0.00 -5.17
C LYS A 46 5.05 -1.31 -4.92
N THR A 47 5.74 -2.38 -4.52
CA THR A 47 5.12 -3.69 -4.28
C THR A 47 3.94 -3.61 -3.30
N LEU A 48 4.11 -2.87 -2.20
CA LEU A 48 3.03 -2.71 -1.21
C LEU A 48 1.84 -1.92 -1.76
N VAL A 49 2.08 -0.97 -2.68
CA VAL A 49 1.04 -0.16 -3.32
C VAL A 49 0.05 -1.02 -4.10
N PHE A 50 0.52 -2.10 -4.74
CA PHE A 50 -0.35 -2.99 -5.50
C PHE A 50 -0.80 -4.19 -4.67
N ALA A 51 0.07 -4.77 -3.84
CA ALA A 51 -0.26 -5.98 -3.07
C ALA A 51 -1.27 -5.74 -1.95
N LEU A 52 -1.15 -4.62 -1.22
CA LEU A 52 -2.07 -4.35 -0.11
C LEU A 52 -3.52 -4.14 -0.59
N PRO A 53 -3.79 -3.33 -1.64
CA PRO A 53 -5.15 -3.20 -2.16
C PRO A 53 -5.69 -4.52 -2.73
N MET A 54 -4.87 -5.34 -3.40
CA MET A 54 -5.30 -6.66 -3.87
C MET A 54 -5.82 -7.52 -2.72
N VAL A 55 -5.09 -7.58 -1.59
CA VAL A 55 -5.50 -8.37 -0.42
C VAL A 55 -6.74 -7.78 0.25
N LEU A 56 -6.87 -6.45 0.32
CA LEU A 56 -7.98 -5.77 0.98
C LEU A 56 -9.28 -5.75 0.18
N ILE A 57 -9.21 -5.82 -1.15
CA ILE A 57 -10.38 -5.75 -2.05
C ILE A 57 -10.85 -7.16 -2.41
N ALA A 58 -9.95 -8.15 -2.42
CA ALA A 58 -10.29 -9.55 -2.73
C ALA A 58 -10.94 -10.30 -1.55
N LEU A 59 -10.83 -9.79 -0.32
CA LEU A 59 -11.35 -10.38 0.92
C LEU A 59 -12.45 -9.50 1.51
#